data_AF-A0A1H0MVD7-F1
#
_entry.id   AF-A0A1H0MVD7-F1
#
_cell.length_a   1.000
_cell.length_b   1.000
_cell.length_c   1.000
_cell.angle_alpha   90.00
_cell.angle_beta   90.00
_cell.angle_gamma   90.00
#
_symmetry.space_group_name_H-M   'P 1'
#
loop_
_entity.id
_entity.type
_entity.pdbx_description
1 polymer ?
#
loop_
_entity_poly.entity_id
_entity_poly.type
_entity_poly.pdbx_seq_one_letter_code
_entity_poly.pdbx_strand_id
1 'polypeptide(L)' 'MIIDCQSCPVRDLHCADCMVTALLVPQGAELPLDAAERAAVTRFAETGLVSAHEASSVSARREPWAAHVRAVG' A
#
# COMPACT_ATOMS: atom_id res chain seq x y z
N MET A 1 -24.38 -0.63 -2.69
CA MET A 1 -24.52 -0.74 -1.22
C MET A 1 -24.00 0.55 -0.62
N ILE A 2 -24.78 1.25 0.21
CA ILE A 2 -24.40 2.51 0.87
C ILE A 2 -24.37 2.27 2.37
N ILE A 3 -23.29 2.70 3.02
CA ILE A 3 -23.14 2.68 4.48
C ILE A 3 -23.24 4.13 4.96
N ASP A 4 -24.27 4.44 5.75
CA ASP A 4 -24.44 5.77 6.34
C ASP A 4 -23.77 5.85 7.72
N CYS A 5 -22.54 6.34 7.73
CA CYS A 5 -21.82 6.57 8.97
C CYS A 5 -22.31 7.81 9.74
N GLN A 6 -23.08 8.70 9.11
CA GLN A 6 -23.54 9.94 9.76
C GLN A 6 -24.64 9.68 10.79
N SER A 7 -25.50 8.70 10.55
CA SER A 7 -26.60 8.31 11.45
C SER A 7 -26.28 7.10 12.36
N CYS A 8 -25.02 6.64 12.37
CA CYS A 8 -24.63 5.44 13.14
C CYS A 8 -24.68 5.71 14.66
N PRO A 9 -25.44 4.92 15.45
CA PRO A 9 -25.63 5.18 16.88
C PRO A 9 -24.39 4.94 17.75
N VAL A 10 -23.38 4.23 17.23
CA VAL A 10 -22.09 3.99 17.90
C VAL A 10 -20.96 4.84 17.34
N ARG A 11 -21.31 5.85 16.52
CA ARG A 11 -20.36 6.84 16.03
C ARG A 11 -19.64 7.49 17.21
N ASP A 12 -18.33 7.70 17.07
CA ASP A 12 -17.44 8.28 18.09
C ASP A 12 -17.16 7.40 19.34
N LEU A 13 -17.82 6.25 19.49
CA LEU A 13 -17.53 5.28 20.56
C LEU A 13 -16.66 4.11 20.09
N HIS A 14 -16.97 3.57 18.91
CA HIS A 14 -16.30 2.40 18.34
C HIS A 14 -15.83 2.62 16.89
N CYS A 15 -15.79 3.87 16.43
CA CYS A 15 -15.37 4.17 15.07
C CYS A 15 -13.94 3.71 14.78
N ALA A 16 -13.02 3.76 15.75
CA ALA A 16 -11.65 3.30 15.57
C ALA A 16 -11.57 1.79 15.26
N ASP A 17 -12.50 1.00 15.79
CA ASP A 17 -12.54 -0.46 15.66
C ASP A 17 -13.56 -0.95 14.61
N CYS A 18 -14.28 -0.02 13.97
CA CYS A 18 -15.28 -0.36 12.96
C CYS A 18 -14.62 -0.85 11.66
N MET A 19 -15.11 -1.97 11.10
CA MET A 19 -14.66 -2.49 9.81
C MET A 19 -14.71 -1.43 8.68
N VAL A 20 -15.67 -0.50 8.73
CA VAL A 20 -15.80 0.59 7.74
C VAL A 20 -14.58 1.51 7.77
N THR A 21 -14.01 1.77 8.95
CA THR A 21 -12.77 2.53 9.07
C THR A 21 -11.62 1.81 8.39
N ALA A 22 -11.50 0.48 8.57
CA ALA A 22 -10.49 -0.31 7.86
C ALA A 22 -10.62 -0.24 6.33
N LEU A 23 -11.85 -0.10 5.81
CA LEU A 23 -12.10 0.10 4.37
C LEU A 23 -11.76 1.52 3.89
N LEU A 24 -11.81 2.52 4.78
CA LEU A 24 -11.53 3.93 4.49
C LEU A 24 -10.08 4.34 4.77
N VAL A 25 -9.28 3.53 5.47
CA VAL A 25 -7.85 3.77 5.64
C VAL A 25 -7.21 3.82 4.24
N PRO A 26 -6.47 4.90 3.91
CA PRO A 26 -5.78 5.00 2.64
C PRO A 26 -4.90 3.77 2.42
N GLN A 27 -5.20 3.03 1.35
CA GLN A 27 -4.50 1.78 1.00
C GLN A 27 -3.03 2.00 0.59
N GLY A 28 -2.58 3.26 0.54
CA GLY A 28 -1.24 3.69 0.12
C GLY A 28 -0.20 3.70 1.24
N ALA A 29 -0.29 2.79 2.21
CA ALA A 29 0.77 2.65 3.21
C ALA A 29 2.08 2.27 2.51
N GLU A 30 3.17 2.94 2.90
CA GLU A 30 4.51 2.47 2.57
C GLU A 30 4.75 1.13 3.29
N LEU A 31 5.05 0.11 2.51
CA LEU A 31 5.27 -1.25 2.97
C LEU A 31 6.75 -1.60 2.85
N PRO A 32 7.25 -2.50 3.72
CA PRO A 32 8.56 -3.10 3.48
C PRO A 32 8.54 -3.85 2.15
N LEU A 33 9.67 -3.82 1.41
CA LEU A 33 9.84 -4.67 0.24
C LEU A 33 9.77 -6.14 0.63
N ASP A 34 9.05 -6.92 -0.16
CA ASP A 34 9.12 -8.38 -0.07
C ASP A 34 10.47 -8.92 -0.61
N ALA A 35 10.67 -10.23 -0.53
CA ALA A 35 11.92 -10.86 -0.94
C ALA A 35 12.22 -10.69 -2.44
N ALA A 36 11.20 -10.74 -3.30
CA ALA A 36 11.36 -10.61 -4.74
C ALA A 36 11.65 -9.16 -5.13
N GLU A 37 10.92 -8.22 -4.54
CA GLU A 37 11.13 -6.78 -4.70
C GLU A 37 12.53 -6.36 -4.22
N ARG A 38 12.97 -6.86 -3.05
CA ARG A 38 14.31 -6.62 -2.53
C ARG A 38 15.38 -7.11 -3.50
N ALA A 39 15.24 -8.32 -4.03
CA ALA A 39 16.18 -8.89 -4.99
C ALA A 39 16.23 -8.09 -6.31
N ALA A 40 15.10 -7.53 -6.76
CA ALA A 40 15.06 -6.65 -7.92
C ALA A 40 15.83 -5.34 -7.67
N VAL A 41 15.58 -4.67 -6.54
CA VAL A 41 16.27 -3.43 -6.14
C VAL A 41 17.77 -3.66 -5.94
N THR A 42 18.17 -4.78 -5.34
CA THR A 42 19.59 -5.15 -5.21
C THR A 42 20.26 -5.22 -6.57
N ARG A 43 19.64 -5.87 -7.56
CA ARG A 43 20.18 -5.93 -8.92
C ARG A 43 20.32 -4.55 -9.56
N PHE A 44 19.36 -3.65 -9.35
CA PHE A 44 19.47 -2.26 -9.85
C PHE A 44 20.67 -1.53 -9.23
N ALA A 45 20.93 -1.74 -7.93
CA ALA A 45 22.08 -1.16 -7.27
C ALA A 45 23.40 -1.76 -7.77
N GLU A 46 23.47 -3.08 -7.94
CA GLU A 46 24.64 -3.80 -8.46
C GLU A 46 25.02 -3.36 -9.88
N THR A 47 24.02 -3.04 -10.73
CA THR A 47 24.25 -2.54 -12.08
C THR A 47 24.43 -1.02 -12.16
N GLY A 48 24.33 -0.31 -11.04
CA GLY A 48 24.45 1.16 -10.99
C GLY A 48 23.26 1.93 -11.56
N LEU A 49 22.09 1.28 -11.72
CA LEU A 49 20.85 1.96 -12.13
C LEU A 49 20.29 2.84 -11.00
N VAL A 50 20.60 2.50 -9.75
CA VAL A 50 20.33 3.29 -8.55
C VAL A 50 21.54 3.23 -7.62
N SER A 51 21.70 4.22 -6.75
CA SER A 51 22.71 4.17 -5.70
C SER A 51 22.31 3.21 -4.57
N ALA A 52 23.30 2.73 -3.82
CA ALA A 52 23.06 1.94 -2.61
C ALA A 52 22.21 2.72 -1.58
N HIS A 53 22.36 4.04 -1.52
CA HIS A 53 21.55 4.89 -0.65
C HIS A 53 20.08 4.87 -1.09
N GLU A 54 19.79 5.12 -2.37
CA GLU A 54 18.41 5.05 -2.91
C GLU A 54 17.80 3.66 -2.70
N ALA A 55 18.55 2.59 -2.97
CA ALA A 55 18.12 1.21 -2.75
C ALA A 55 17.79 0.89 -1.28
N SER A 56 18.45 1.56 -0.34
CA SER A 56 18.17 1.40 1.10
C SER A 56 16.94 2.17 1.58
N SER A 57 16.55 3.24 0.89
CA SER A 57 15.44 4.11 1.29
C SER A 57 14.08 3.77 0.66
N VAL A 58 14.04 2.84 -0.30
CA VAL A 58 12.80 2.49 -1.00
C VAL A 58 11.85 1.63 -0.16
N SER A 59 10.56 1.91 -0.33
CA SER A 59 9.44 1.16 0.21
C SER A 59 8.48 0.77 -0.92
N ALA A 60 7.70 -0.28 -0.70
CA ALA A 60 6.65 -0.71 -1.62
C ALA A 60 5.38 0.10 -1.37
N ARG A 61 4.59 0.32 -2.43
CA ARG A 61 3.25 0.92 -2.32
C ARG A 61 2.25 -0.02 -2.99
N ARG A 62 1.13 -0.29 -2.31
CA ARG A 62 0.01 -0.97 -2.96
C ARG A 62 -0.66 -0.03 -3.94
N GLU A 63 -0.62 -0.40 -5.21
CA GLU A 63 -1.42 0.25 -6.23
C GLU A 63 -2.80 -0.44 -6.36
N PRO A 64 -3.85 0.31 -6.75
CA PRO A 64 -5.18 -0.27 -6.93
C PRO A 64 -5.16 -1.35 -8.00
N TRP A 65 -5.74 -2.52 -7.70
CA TRP A 65 -5.81 -3.67 -8.61
C TRP A 65 -6.31 -3.31 -10.04
N ALA A 66 -7.24 -2.37 -10.15
CA ALA A 66 -7.77 -1.90 -11.43
C ALA A 66 -6.70 -1.31 -12.38
N ALA A 67 -5.57 -0.81 -11.85
CA ALA A 67 -4.46 -0.28 -12.64
C ALA A 67 -3.59 -1.39 -13.27
N HIS A 68 -3.55 -2.60 -12.68
CA HIS A 68 -2.63 -3.67 -13.08
C HIS A 68 -3.19 -4.65 -14.12
N VAL A 69 -4.50 -4.64 -14.36
CA VAL A 69 -5.15 -5.61 -15.28
C VAL A 69 -4.66 -5.46 -16.74
N ARG A 70 -4.00 -4.35 -17.08
CA ARG A 70 -3.47 -4.10 -18.43
C ARG A 70 -2.01 -4.55 -18.65
N ALA A 71 -1.30 -4.97 -17.61
CA ALA A 71 0.15 -5.18 -17.67
C ALA A 71 0.59 -6.64 -17.92
N VAL A 72 -0.34 -7.61 -17.90
CA VAL A 72 -0.08 -9.00 -18.27
C VAL A 72 -0.62 -9.26 -19.69
N GLY A 73 0.22 -8.96 -20.67
CA GLY A 73 0.06 -9.35 -22.07
C GLY A 73 1.11 -10.38 -22.45
#